data_AF-A0A7V8VB38-F1
#
_entry.id   AF-A0A7V8VB38-F1
#
_cell.length_a   1.000
_cell.length_b   1.000
_cell.length_c   1.000
_cell.angle_alpha   90.00
_cell.angle_beta   90.00
_cell.angle_gamma   90.00
#
_symmetry.space_group_name_H-M   'P 1'
#
loop_
_entity.id
_entity.type
_entity.pdbx_description
1 polymer ?
#
loop_
_entity_poly.entity_id
_entity_poly.type
_entity_poly.pdbx_seq_one_letter_code
_entity_poly.pdbx_strand_id
1 'polypeptide(L)'
;MFIAKVTGSVISTQKVDTMVGHKLLVVEPYRLEAKDRQSLVTTGRTFVAVDMLGSGVGDFVLITQGSSARLTPETKSLPIDCVVIGIVDRAHIESTCVFDRAEDTDQPPAKAQPTPAPKPKPKPKSVPKPEPTPSPEKPSEQDSES
;
A
#
# COMPACT_ATOMS: atom_id res chain seq x y z
N MET A 1 -5.25 8.87 8.08
CA MET A 1 -5.74 9.17 6.72
C MET A 1 -4.54 9.44 5.84
N PHE A 2 -4.66 9.19 4.53
CA PHE A 2 -3.61 9.50 3.56
C PHE A 2 -4.20 10.32 2.40
N ILE A 3 -3.42 11.25 1.86
CA ILE A 3 -3.65 11.75 0.50
C ILE A 3 -3.21 10.63 -0.44
N ALA A 4 -4.05 10.27 -1.40
CA ALA A 4 -3.77 9.23 -2.38
C ALA A 4 -4.21 9.68 -3.77
N LYS A 5 -3.56 9.19 -4.83
CA LYS A 5 -4.02 9.39 -6.20
C LYS A 5 -4.78 8.17 -6.66
N VAL A 6 -5.92 8.37 -7.32
CA VAL A 6 -6.64 7.30 -7.99
C VAL A 6 -5.88 6.93 -9.26
N THR A 7 -5.40 5.70 -9.35
CA THR A 7 -4.60 5.22 -10.48
C THR A 7 -5.36 4.23 -11.36
N GLY A 8 -6.51 3.75 -10.92
CA GLY A 8 -7.33 2.81 -11.68
C GLY A 8 -8.57 2.33 -10.93
N SER A 9 -9.14 1.22 -11.40
CA SER A 9 -10.30 0.58 -10.77
C SER A 9 -10.15 -0.94 -10.76
N VAL A 10 -10.87 -1.61 -9.86
CA VAL A 10 -10.92 -3.07 -9.75
C VAL A 10 -12.33 -3.54 -10.04
N ILE A 11 -12.46 -4.59 -10.86
CA ILE A 11 -13.75 -5.24 -11.13
C ILE A 11 -13.72 -6.63 -10.50
N SER A 12 -14.70 -6.92 -9.65
CA SER A 12 -14.95 -8.27 -9.13
C SER A 12 -16.42 -8.61 -9.31
N THR A 13 -16.70 -9.72 -10.01
CA THR A 13 -18.05 -10.27 -10.23
C THR A 13 -18.43 -11.30 -9.17
N GLN A 14 -17.44 -11.95 -8.54
CA GLN A 14 -17.63 -12.89 -7.44
C GLN A 14 -17.18 -12.23 -6.12
N LYS A 15 -18.15 -11.77 -5.32
CA LYS A 15 -17.94 -11.05 -4.06
C LYS A 15 -19.16 -11.21 -3.18
N VAL A 16 -19.03 -10.89 -1.90
CA VAL A 16 -20.15 -10.90 -0.95
C VAL A 16 -21.22 -9.87 -1.37
N ASP A 17 -22.49 -10.19 -1.11
CA ASP A 17 -23.64 -9.40 -1.58
C ASP A 17 -23.60 -7.94 -1.12
N THR A 18 -23.10 -7.69 0.09
CA THR A 18 -22.96 -6.33 0.63
C THR A 18 -22.01 -5.45 -0.19
N MET A 19 -21.12 -6.03 -1.00
CA MET A 19 -20.18 -5.30 -1.85
C MET A 19 -20.72 -5.05 -3.28
N VAL A 20 -21.92 -5.54 -3.61
CA VAL A 20 -22.55 -5.29 -4.91
C VAL A 20 -22.95 -3.81 -5.03
N GLY A 21 -22.71 -3.22 -6.20
CA GLY A 21 -23.01 -1.80 -6.46
C GLY A 21 -21.95 -0.80 -5.98
N HIS A 22 -20.95 -1.23 -5.22
CA HIS A 22 -19.88 -0.35 -4.74
C HIS A 22 -18.73 -0.24 -5.75
N LYS A 23 -18.28 1.00 -5.98
CA LYS A 23 -17.16 1.33 -6.86
C LYS A 23 -15.83 1.08 -6.13
N LEU A 24 -14.95 0.29 -6.76
CA LEU A 24 -13.63 -0.06 -6.23
C LEU A 24 -12.55 0.65 -7.03
N LEU A 25 -11.79 1.50 -6.34
CA LEU A 25 -10.70 2.27 -6.93
C LEU A 25 -9.35 1.69 -6.49
N VAL A 26 -8.40 1.64 -7.43
CA VAL A 26 -6.98 1.45 -7.10
C VAL A 26 -6.43 2.81 -6.74
N VAL A 27 -5.88 2.94 -5.53
CA VAL A 27 -5.32 4.19 -5.02
C VAL A 27 -3.90 3.98 -4.53
N GLU A 28 -3.07 4.99 -4.77
CA GLU A 28 -1.67 5.02 -4.35
C GLU A 28 -1.47 6.18 -3.37
N PRO A 29 -1.13 5.94 -2.09
CA PRO A 29 -0.88 6.99 -1.12
C PRO A 29 0.38 7.77 -1.43
N TYR A 30 0.32 9.07 -1.18
CA TYR A 30 1.41 10.01 -1.31
C TYR A 30 1.88 10.48 0.07
N ARG A 31 3.15 10.82 0.13
CA ARG A 31 3.83 11.47 1.24
C ARG A 31 4.53 12.72 0.72
N LEU A 32 5.04 13.53 1.63
CA LEU A 32 5.96 14.59 1.24
C LEU A 32 7.30 14.01 0.80
N GLU A 33 7.91 14.64 -0.19
CA GLU A 33 9.32 14.39 -0.51
C GLU A 33 10.17 14.71 0.73
N ALA A 34 11.11 13.82 1.05
CA ALA A 34 11.85 13.86 2.30
C ALA A 34 12.84 15.03 2.36
N LYS A 35 13.35 15.47 1.20
CA LYS A 35 14.44 16.44 1.12
C LYS A 35 13.96 17.89 1.32
N ASP A 36 12.98 18.32 0.54
CA ASP A 36 12.53 19.71 0.49
C ASP A 36 11.07 19.89 0.96
N ARG A 37 10.30 18.79 1.04
CA ARG A 37 8.88 18.78 1.43
C ARG A 37 8.01 19.70 0.58
N GLN A 38 8.45 20.04 -0.64
CA GLN A 38 7.75 20.95 -1.56
C GLN A 38 6.84 20.22 -2.55
N SER A 39 6.87 18.88 -2.57
CA SER A 39 6.06 18.08 -3.49
C SER A 39 5.56 16.81 -2.84
N LEU A 40 4.48 16.28 -3.41
CA LEU A 40 3.95 14.97 -3.06
C LEU A 40 4.64 13.90 -3.92
N VAL A 41 5.14 12.85 -3.27
CA VAL A 41 5.71 11.68 -3.93
C VAL A 41 5.03 10.42 -3.42
N THR A 42 4.94 9.41 -4.28
CA THR A 42 4.32 8.15 -3.91
C THR A 42 5.04 7.45 -2.75
N THR A 43 4.26 6.76 -1.93
CA THR A 43 4.76 5.79 -0.93
C THR A 43 5.16 4.45 -1.54
N GLY A 44 4.80 4.18 -2.80
CA GLY A 44 4.98 2.88 -3.48
C GLY A 44 4.01 1.79 -3.01
N ARG A 45 3.04 2.13 -2.16
CA ARG A 45 1.99 1.22 -1.71
C ARG A 45 0.74 1.36 -2.58
N THR A 46 -0.03 0.29 -2.67
CA THR A 46 -1.31 0.30 -3.40
C THR A 46 -2.41 -0.23 -2.49
N PHE A 47 -3.54 0.45 -2.51
CA PHE A 47 -4.75 0.02 -1.80
C PHE A 47 -5.93 -0.07 -2.77
N VAL A 48 -6.93 -0.86 -2.40
CA VAL A 48 -8.24 -0.84 -3.03
C VAL A 48 -9.18 -0.10 -2.09
N ALA A 49 -9.69 1.04 -2.53
CA ALA A 49 -10.60 1.86 -1.76
C ALA A 49 -12.01 1.78 -2.34
N VAL A 50 -13.00 1.74 -1.45
CA VAL A 50 -14.39 1.99 -1.84
C VAL A 50 -14.61 3.49 -2.05
N ASP A 51 -15.25 3.87 -3.15
CA ASP A 51 -15.57 5.25 -3.47
C ASP A 51 -17.08 5.52 -3.39
N MET A 52 -17.45 6.47 -2.53
CA MET A 52 -18.82 6.97 -2.35
C MET A 52 -19.02 8.38 -2.94
N LEU A 53 -17.95 9.02 -3.42
CA LEU A 53 -17.95 10.44 -3.78
C LEU A 53 -17.82 10.69 -5.29
N GLY A 54 -17.48 9.65 -6.07
CA GLY A 54 -17.45 9.73 -7.53
C GLY A 54 -16.08 10.12 -8.11
N SER A 55 -14.98 9.83 -7.42
CA SER A 55 -13.62 10.15 -7.87
C SER A 55 -13.20 9.40 -9.14
N GLY A 56 -12.53 10.09 -10.06
CA GLY A 56 -11.99 9.54 -11.30
C GLY A 56 -10.51 9.17 -11.20
N VAL A 57 -9.99 8.45 -12.20
CA VAL A 57 -8.54 8.26 -12.36
C VAL A 57 -7.87 9.61 -12.55
N GLY A 58 -6.80 9.87 -11.80
CA GLY A 58 -6.11 11.16 -11.78
C GLY A 58 -6.44 12.00 -10.55
N ASP A 59 -7.61 11.81 -9.94
CA ASP A 59 -7.99 12.58 -8.76
C ASP A 59 -7.07 12.27 -7.57
N PHE A 60 -6.65 13.32 -6.88
CA PHE A 60 -6.15 13.20 -5.52
C PHE A 60 -7.33 13.14 -4.55
N VAL A 61 -7.32 12.14 -3.67
CA VAL A 61 -8.38 11.81 -2.73
C VAL A 61 -7.82 11.66 -1.33
N LEU A 62 -8.66 11.91 -0.33
CA LEU A 62 -8.37 11.59 1.06
C LEU A 62 -8.95 10.22 1.38
N ILE A 63 -8.10 9.29 1.81
CA ILE A 63 -8.51 7.94 2.22
C ILE A 63 -8.34 7.74 3.73
N THR A 64 -9.24 6.96 4.32
CA THR A 64 -9.05 6.40 5.67
C THR A 64 -8.93 4.88 5.59
N GLN A 65 -8.31 4.28 6.60
CA GLN A 65 -8.08 2.84 6.68
C GLN A 65 -8.51 2.24 8.02
N GLY A 66 -8.67 0.92 8.04
CA GLY A 66 -9.05 0.16 9.22
C GLY A 66 -10.54 0.28 9.55
N SER A 67 -10.89 0.14 10.83
CA SER A 67 -12.28 0.20 11.28
C SER A 67 -12.98 1.52 10.97
N SER A 68 -12.23 2.62 10.88
CA SER A 68 -12.75 3.94 10.53
C SER A 68 -13.38 4.01 9.14
N ALA A 69 -13.04 3.08 8.23
CA ALA A 69 -13.66 3.00 6.91
C ALA A 69 -15.18 2.71 6.98
N ARG A 70 -15.66 2.18 8.10
CA ARG A 70 -17.06 1.81 8.34
C ARG A 70 -17.83 2.78 9.23
N LEU A 71 -17.32 4.01 9.42
CA LEU A 71 -17.94 5.01 10.29
C LEU A 71 -18.90 5.96 9.56
N THR A 72 -19.43 5.55 8.41
CA THR A 72 -20.51 6.25 7.70
C THR A 72 -21.77 5.37 7.62
N PRO A 73 -22.97 5.95 7.50
CA PRO A 73 -24.20 5.17 7.27
C PRO A 73 -24.08 4.20 6.09
N GLU A 74 -23.43 4.64 5.01
CA GLU A 74 -23.28 3.91 3.75
C GLU A 74 -22.27 2.75 3.85
N THR A 75 -21.29 2.85 4.74
CA THR A 75 -20.20 1.86 4.85
C THR A 75 -20.23 0.98 6.09
N LYS A 76 -21.15 1.24 7.03
CA LYS A 76 -21.19 0.57 8.35
C LYS A 76 -21.21 -0.95 8.28
N SER A 77 -21.94 -1.53 7.33
CA SER A 77 -22.09 -2.98 7.15
C SER A 77 -21.12 -3.59 6.14
N LEU A 78 -20.29 -2.78 5.48
CA LEU A 78 -19.41 -3.24 4.42
C LEU A 78 -18.15 -3.88 4.99
N PRO A 79 -17.66 -5.02 4.47
CA PRO A 79 -16.41 -5.65 4.90
C PRO A 79 -15.21 -4.95 4.25
N ILE A 80 -15.02 -3.67 4.56
CA ILE A 80 -14.00 -2.82 3.97
C ILE A 80 -13.02 -2.31 5.03
N ASP A 81 -11.81 -2.04 4.59
CA ASP A 81 -10.72 -1.49 5.38
C ASP A 81 -10.11 -0.23 4.75
N CYS A 82 -10.61 0.24 3.61
CA CYS A 82 -10.19 1.47 2.95
C CYS A 82 -11.36 2.11 2.18
N VAL A 83 -11.54 3.42 2.36
CA VAL A 83 -12.61 4.19 1.72
C VAL A 83 -12.13 5.61 1.38
N VAL A 84 -12.59 6.13 0.26
CA VAL A 84 -12.46 7.54 -0.12
C VAL A 84 -13.45 8.37 0.69
N ILE A 85 -12.94 9.33 1.47
CA ILE A 85 -13.73 10.21 2.34
C ILE A 85 -13.71 11.67 1.88
N GLY A 86 -12.94 12.00 0.85
CA GLY A 86 -12.91 13.34 0.26
C GLY A 86 -12.12 13.36 -1.04
N ILE A 87 -12.45 14.31 -1.92
CA ILE A 87 -11.63 14.68 -3.08
C ILE A 87 -10.80 15.88 -2.65
N VAL A 88 -9.49 15.84 -2.92
CA VAL A 88 -8.57 16.91 -2.51
C VAL A 88 -8.66 18.02 -3.54
N ASP A 89 -8.95 19.24 -3.06
CA ASP A 89 -8.83 20.45 -3.87
C ASP A 89 -7.43 21.03 -3.79
N ARG A 90 -6.92 21.21 -2.56
CA ARG A 90 -5.62 21.82 -2.29
C ARG A 90 -4.94 21.17 -1.11
N ALA A 91 -3.61 21.14 -1.14
CA ALA A 91 -2.79 20.75 0.01
C ALA A 91 -1.70 21.79 0.24
N HIS A 92 -1.70 22.43 1.41
CA HIS A 92 -0.69 23.38 1.82
C HIS A 92 0.21 22.78 2.90
N ILE A 93 1.52 22.93 2.74
CA ILE A 93 2.54 22.55 3.70
C ILE A 93 3.39 23.79 3.96
N GLU A 94 3.37 24.26 5.21
CA GLU A 94 3.97 25.54 5.59
C GLU A 94 3.39 26.67 4.70
N SER A 95 4.23 27.40 3.98
CA SER A 95 3.80 28.45 3.05
C SER A 95 3.61 27.97 1.61
N THR A 96 3.81 26.69 1.31
CA THR A 96 3.79 26.15 -0.06
C THR A 96 2.50 25.37 -0.33
N CYS A 97 1.84 25.67 -1.45
CA CYS A 97 0.81 24.81 -2.02
C CYS A 97 1.48 23.66 -2.76
N VAL A 98 1.44 22.44 -2.23
CA VAL A 98 2.07 21.26 -2.82
C VAL A 98 1.16 20.51 -3.80
N PHE A 99 -0.12 20.91 -3.86
CA PHE A 99 -1.12 20.41 -4.81
C PHE A 99 -2.28 21.40 -4.91
N ASP A 100 -2.69 21.74 -6.14
CA ASP A 100 -3.93 22.46 -6.45
C ASP A 100 -4.63 21.79 -7.65
N ARG A 101 -5.83 21.24 -7.42
CA ARG A 101 -6.63 20.54 -8.41
C ARG A 101 -7.01 21.42 -9.60
N ALA A 102 -7.20 22.73 -9.38
CA ALA A 102 -7.57 23.64 -10.46
C ALA A 102 -6.44 23.88 -11.46
N GLU A 103 -5.18 23.79 -11.01
CA GLU A 103 -4.00 23.95 -11.85
C GLU A 103 -3.57 22.64 -12.53
N ASP A 104 -3.86 21.49 -11.91
CA ASP A 104 -3.49 20.15 -12.42
C ASP A 104 -4.37 19.67 -13.60
N THR A 105 -5.56 20.25 -13.78
CA THR A 105 -6.47 19.92 -14.91
C THR A 105 -5.90 20.22 -16.30
N ASP A 106 -4.78 20.94 -16.40
CA ASP A 106 -4.15 21.35 -17.66
C ASP A 106 -2.87 20.54 -17.99
N GLN A 107 -2.49 19.55 -17.16
CA GLN A 107 -1.29 18.76 -17.39
C GLN A 107 -1.59 17.47 -18.20
N PRO A 108 -1.09 17.32 -19.44
CA PRO A 108 -1.25 16.07 -20.18
C PRO A 108 -0.58 14.92 -19.41
N PRO A 109 -1.11 13.69 -19.49
CA PRO A 109 -0.62 12.57 -18.70
C PRO A 109 0.88 12.39 -18.93
N ALA A 110 1.65 12.51 -17.84
CA ALA A 110 3.10 12.34 -17.87
C ALA A 110 3.43 11.01 -18.56
N LYS A 111 4.12 11.08 -19.70
CA LYS A 111 4.65 9.90 -20.40
C LYS A 111 5.41 9.07 -19.38
N ALA A 112 4.98 7.82 -19.18
CA ALA A 112 5.65 6.88 -18.29
C ALA A 112 7.15 6.84 -18.64
N GLN A 113 7.99 7.36 -17.76
CA GLN A 113 9.43 7.16 -17.88
C GLN A 113 9.70 5.68 -17.64
N PRO A 114 10.41 4.98 -18.56
CA PRO A 114 10.72 3.57 -18.38
C PRO A 114 11.55 3.41 -17.10
N THR A 115 11.06 2.58 -16.19
CA THR A 115 11.76 2.23 -14.96
C THR A 115 13.07 1.54 -15.33
N PRO A 116 14.24 1.97 -14.81
CA PRO A 116 15.50 1.32 -15.13
C PRO A 116 15.47 -0.13 -14.60
N ALA A 117 15.87 -1.08 -15.45
CA ALA A 117 15.89 -2.50 -15.15
C ALA A 117 16.67 -2.80 -13.85
N PRO A 118 16.18 -3.72 -13.00
CA PRO A 118 16.88 -4.09 -11.78
C PRO A 118 18.24 -4.70 -12.11
N LYS A 119 19.32 -4.14 -11.54
CA LYS A 119 20.67 -4.69 -11.67
C LYS A 119 20.71 -6.14 -11.16
N PRO A 120 21.43 -7.05 -11.84
CA PRO A 120 21.49 -8.45 -11.44
C PRO A 120 22.07 -8.61 -10.03
N LYS A 121 21.38 -9.37 -9.17
CA LYS A 121 21.84 -9.68 -7.81
C LYS A 121 23.17 -10.45 -7.88
N PRO A 122 24.15 -10.15 -7.01
CA PRO A 122 25.38 -10.93 -6.93
C PRO A 122 25.09 -12.38 -6.52
N LYS A 123 25.77 -13.33 -7.16
CA LYS A 123 25.64 -14.77 -6.87
C LYS A 123 26.00 -15.06 -5.40
N PRO A 124 25.28 -15.95 -4.70
CA PRO A 124 25.62 -16.33 -3.34
C PRO A 124 27.03 -16.94 -3.29
N LYS A 125 27.87 -16.48 -2.37
CA LYS A 125 29.15 -17.15 -2.05
C LYS A 125 28.83 -18.50 -1.40
N SER A 126 29.51 -19.55 -1.84
CA SER A 126 29.38 -20.90 -1.29
C SER A 126 29.75 -20.92 0.20
N VAL A 127 28.81 -21.34 1.05
CA VAL A 127 29.06 -21.59 2.47
C VAL A 127 29.86 -22.90 2.60
N PRO A 128 30.98 -22.95 3.35
CA PRO A 128 31.68 -24.20 3.60
C PRO A 128 30.82 -25.18 4.40
N LYS A 129 30.90 -26.47 4.03
CA LYS A 129 30.17 -27.58 4.66
C LYS A 129 30.62 -27.73 6.13
N PRO A 130 29.70 -27.86 7.11
CA PRO A 130 30.09 -28.09 8.50
C PRO A 130 30.77 -29.46 8.68
N GLU A 131 31.83 -29.50 9.50
CA GLU A 131 32.52 -30.72 9.92
C GLU A 131 31.60 -31.63 10.74
N PRO A 132 31.73 -32.96 10.63
CA PRO A 132 30.90 -33.89 11.39
C PRO A 132 31.26 -33.89 12.88
N THR A 133 30.26 -33.65 13.72
CA THR A 133 30.34 -33.77 15.18
C THR A 133 30.62 -35.22 15.59
N PRO A 134 31.55 -35.52 16.51
CA PRO A 134 31.78 -36.88 17.00
C PRO A 134 30.57 -37.38 17.82
N SER A 135 30.22 -38.65 17.62
CA SER A 135 29.11 -39.33 18.30
C SER A 135 29.38 -39.49 19.81
N PRO A 136 28.35 -39.38 20.68
CA PRO A 136 28.52 -39.57 22.11
C PRO A 136 28.71 -41.06 22.47
N GLU A 137 29.70 -41.35 23.31
CA GLU A 137 29.93 -42.66 23.93
C GLU A 137 28.76 -43.07 24.84
N LYS A 138 28.36 -44.34 24.77
CA LYS A 138 27.36 -44.95 25.67
C LYS A 138 27.93 -45.07 27.10
N PRO A 139 27.18 -44.68 28.15
CA PRO A 139 27.52 -45.07 29.51
C PRO A 139 27.29 -46.58 29.71
N SER A 140 28.25 -47.23 30.37
CA SER A 140 28.24 -48.63 30.79
C SER A 140 27.16 -48.91 31.84
N GLU A 141 26.41 -50.00 31.66
CA GLU A 141 25.56 -50.62 32.69
C GLU A 141 26.40 -51.03 33.90
N GLN A 142 26.00 -50.60 35.10
CA GLN A 142 26.37 -51.25 36.35
C GLN A 142 25.15 -51.31 37.27
N ASP A 143 24.60 -52.52 37.28
CA ASP A 143 24.15 -53.33 38.42
C ASP A 143 23.31 -52.70 39.54
N SER A 144 22.11 -53.26 39.61
CA SER A 144 21.24 -53.42 40.77
C SER A 144 21.97 -53.99 42.00
N GLU A 145 21.77 -53.38 43.17
CA GLU A 145 21.50 -54.14 44.40
C GLU A 145 20.95 -53.23 45.52
N SER A 146 19.88 -53.73 46.16
CA SER A 146 19.27 -53.36 47.46
C SER A 146 18.39 -52.11 47.56
#